data_AF-A0A940B0B1-F1
#
_entry.id   AF-A0A940B0B1-F1
#
_cell.length_a   1.000
_cell.length_b   1.000
_cell.length_c   1.000
_cell.angle_alpha   90.00
_cell.angle_beta   90.00
_cell.angle_gamma   90.00
#
_symmetry.space_group_name_H-M   'P 1'
#
loop_
_entity.id
_entity.type
_entity.pdbx_description
1 polymer ?
#
loop_
_entity_poly.entity_id
_entity_poly.type
_entity_poly.pdbx_seq_one_letter_code
_entity_poly.pdbx_strand_id
1 'polypeptide(L)'
;MIKAQITLEDDTIDYIRAALEYFSGNNGKSIAPNTAKAFNQATRSVQRAWQNWARGGSLEGAADIKSASPKLASSIKVNQMSDFSAEVYTESPYMSQIQEGRKAQDMKLTYPFGKKSRVSKKRIPYLIIPFRWGTPTKSGINRAHMGNALTQEAYNIVRAFTKSKRTGGTHLEENAMGEGIERSEYEWGDRFESDDNMNGLVSMREETNHGGGNIGSTYFTFRVISMNSKPESWWKKAIPPNDVVGALARATEKEVNDLLQAGLEADLDI
;
A
#
# COMPACT_ATOMS: atom_id res chain seq x y z
N MET A 1 9.25 -14.08 0.78
CA MET A 1 9.99 -13.84 -0.48
C MET A 1 9.18 -14.48 -1.58
N ILE A 2 8.74 -13.71 -2.58
CA ILE A 2 7.98 -14.25 -3.72
C ILE A 2 8.92 -14.29 -4.93
N LYS A 3 8.97 -15.43 -5.61
CA LYS A 3 9.91 -15.73 -6.69
C LYS A 3 9.15 -16.02 -7.97
N ALA A 4 9.50 -15.36 -9.07
CA ALA A 4 9.13 -15.83 -10.40
C ALA A 4 10.19 -16.84 -10.84
N GLN A 5 9.83 -18.11 -11.00
CA GLN A 5 10.70 -19.09 -11.65
C GLN A 5 10.31 -19.14 -13.13
N ILE A 6 11.28 -18.88 -13.99
CA ILE A 6 11.15 -19.11 -15.43
C ILE A 6 11.55 -20.57 -15.64
N THR A 7 10.58 -21.42 -15.92
CA THR A 7 10.81 -22.82 -16.32
C THR A 7 10.38 -22.94 -17.78
N LEU A 8 11.36 -23.14 -18.64
CA LEU A 8 11.16 -23.52 -20.03
C LEU A 8 10.91 -25.03 -20.09
N GLU A 9 9.82 -25.45 -20.74
CA GLU A 9 9.52 -26.84 -21.11
C GLU A 9 9.82 -27.02 -22.60
N ASP A 10 10.85 -27.81 -22.95
CA ASP A 10 10.95 -28.66 -24.16
C ASP A 10 12.41 -29.13 -24.33
N ASP A 11 12.63 -30.34 -24.86
CA ASP A 11 13.88 -31.12 -24.98
C ASP A 11 15.19 -30.34 -25.30
N THR A 12 15.09 -29.17 -25.93
CA THR A 12 16.17 -28.18 -26.06
C THR A 12 16.78 -27.77 -24.71
N ILE A 13 15.98 -27.71 -23.65
CA ILE A 13 16.40 -27.43 -22.28
C ILE A 13 17.29 -28.52 -21.74
N ASP A 14 17.05 -29.79 -22.04
CA ASP A 14 17.90 -30.87 -21.51
C ASP A 14 19.24 -30.91 -22.23
N TYR A 15 19.28 -30.53 -23.52
CA TYR A 15 20.53 -30.34 -24.25
C TYR A 15 21.31 -29.11 -23.75
N ILE A 16 20.62 -27.99 -23.53
CA ILE A 16 21.20 -26.75 -22.98
C ILE A 16 21.60 -26.96 -21.51
N ARG A 17 20.82 -27.68 -20.71
CA ARG A 17 21.11 -27.98 -19.30
C ARG A 17 22.25 -28.98 -19.20
N ALA A 18 22.32 -30.01 -20.04
CA ALA A 18 23.48 -30.91 -20.11
C ALA A 18 24.75 -30.20 -20.59
N ALA A 19 24.64 -29.30 -21.58
CA ALA A 19 25.76 -28.47 -22.02
C ALA A 19 26.19 -27.47 -20.94
N LEU A 20 25.25 -26.78 -20.27
CA LEU A 20 25.51 -25.78 -19.23
C LEU A 20 25.89 -26.37 -17.87
N GLU A 21 25.44 -27.58 -17.52
CA GLU A 21 25.88 -28.33 -16.34
C GLU A 21 27.36 -28.74 -16.48
N TYR A 22 27.81 -29.04 -17.71
CA TYR A 22 29.24 -29.24 -18.03
C TYR A 22 30.06 -27.94 -17.88
N PHE A 23 29.42 -26.76 -17.93
CA PHE A 23 30.04 -25.44 -17.80
C PHE A 23 29.75 -24.72 -16.48
N SER A 24 29.33 -25.44 -15.42
CA SER A 24 28.98 -24.84 -14.13
C SER A 24 30.14 -24.03 -13.52
N GLY A 25 30.10 -22.72 -13.72
CA GLY A 25 31.10 -21.73 -13.30
C GLY A 25 30.88 -20.38 -13.98
N ASN A 26 31.60 -19.34 -13.53
CA ASN A 26 31.55 -17.97 -14.08
C ASN A 26 32.14 -17.82 -15.51
N ASN A 27 32.26 -18.93 -16.25
CA ASN A 27 32.89 -18.98 -17.57
C ASN A 27 31.87 -18.99 -18.71
N GLY A 28 30.57 -18.98 -18.42
CA GLY A 28 29.51 -19.01 -19.43
C GLY A 28 29.62 -17.87 -20.45
N LYS A 29 29.98 -16.67 -20.00
CA LYS A 29 30.27 -15.52 -20.87
C LYS A 29 31.45 -15.73 -21.83
N SER A 30 32.38 -16.61 -21.50
CA SER A 30 33.54 -16.92 -22.34
C SER A 30 33.23 -17.94 -23.43
N ILE A 31 32.21 -18.77 -23.22
CA ILE A 31 31.90 -19.94 -24.05
C ILE A 31 30.68 -19.64 -24.93
N ALA A 32 29.66 -18.98 -24.37
CA ALA A 32 28.42 -18.62 -25.04
C ALA A 32 28.09 -17.13 -24.75
N PRO A 33 28.89 -16.19 -25.30
CA PRO A 33 28.77 -14.76 -25.01
C PRO A 33 27.42 -14.16 -25.47
N ASN A 34 26.83 -14.63 -26.57
CA ASN A 34 25.56 -14.10 -27.06
C ASN A 34 24.38 -14.63 -26.23
N THR A 35 24.40 -15.90 -25.85
CA THR A 35 23.44 -16.52 -24.93
C THR A 35 23.48 -15.83 -23.56
N ALA A 36 24.66 -15.52 -23.04
CA ALA A 36 24.79 -14.82 -21.76
C ALA A 36 24.22 -13.39 -21.84
N LYS A 37 24.40 -12.68 -22.97
CA LYS A 37 23.78 -11.37 -23.20
C LYS A 37 22.26 -11.48 -23.29
N ALA A 38 21.76 -12.45 -24.04
CA ALA A 38 20.33 -12.74 -24.17
C ALA A 38 19.68 -13.04 -22.81
N PHE A 39 20.32 -13.87 -21.99
CA PHE A 39 19.86 -14.18 -20.63
C PHE A 39 19.74 -12.94 -19.75
N ASN A 40 20.77 -12.07 -19.78
CA ASN A 40 20.73 -10.80 -19.05
C ASN A 40 19.64 -9.86 -19.57
N GLN A 41 19.39 -9.85 -20.88
CA GLN A 41 18.33 -9.07 -21.50
C GLN A 41 16.94 -9.59 -21.09
N ALA A 42 16.72 -10.91 -21.17
CA ALA A 42 15.50 -11.58 -20.74
C ALA A 42 15.19 -11.28 -19.26
N THR A 43 16.18 -11.44 -18.39
CA THR A 43 16.06 -11.13 -16.95
C THR A 43 15.64 -9.67 -16.71
N ARG A 44 16.23 -8.73 -17.44
CA ARG A 44 15.88 -7.31 -17.36
C ARG A 44 14.50 -7.02 -17.95
N SER A 45 14.05 -7.76 -18.96
CA SER A 45 12.70 -7.61 -19.52
C SER A 45 11.64 -8.00 -18.49
N VAL A 46 11.82 -9.15 -17.84
CA VAL A 46 10.95 -9.60 -16.73
C VAL A 46 10.89 -8.56 -15.60
N GLN A 47 12.06 -8.03 -15.19
CA GLN A 47 12.12 -6.97 -14.19
C GLN A 47 11.33 -5.73 -14.62
N ARG A 48 11.50 -5.28 -15.87
CA ARG A 48 10.82 -4.08 -16.40
C ARG A 48 9.32 -4.28 -16.52
N ALA A 49 8.86 -5.44 -16.98
CA ALA A 49 7.45 -5.79 -17.06
C ALA A 49 6.80 -5.71 -15.68
N TRP A 50 7.43 -6.29 -14.66
CA TRP A 50 6.94 -6.22 -13.29
C TRP A 50 6.95 -4.78 -12.74
N GLN A 51 8.01 -4.03 -12.98
CA GLN A 51 8.10 -2.62 -12.58
C GLN A 51 7.05 -1.75 -13.29
N ASN A 52 6.73 -2.03 -14.55
CA ASN A 52 5.69 -1.34 -15.30
C ASN A 52 4.32 -1.59 -14.68
N TRP A 53 4.00 -2.85 -14.39
CA TRP A 53 2.77 -3.19 -13.68
C TRP A 53 2.67 -2.48 -12.32
N ALA A 54 3.76 -2.46 -11.53
CA ALA A 54 3.79 -1.77 -10.24
C ALA A 54 3.61 -0.24 -10.36
N ARG A 55 3.91 0.35 -11.53
CA ARG A 55 3.68 1.76 -11.87
C ARG A 55 2.28 2.03 -12.44
N GLY A 56 1.39 1.04 -12.51
CA GLY A 56 0.03 1.19 -13.02
C GLY A 56 -0.17 0.72 -14.45
N GLY A 57 0.83 0.08 -15.07
CA GLY A 57 0.64 -0.64 -16.33
C GLY A 57 -0.20 -1.91 -16.11
N SER A 58 -0.81 -2.40 -17.19
CA SER A 58 -1.53 -3.67 -17.17
C SER A 58 -0.59 -4.85 -17.42
N LEU A 59 -0.95 -6.00 -16.87
CA LEU A 59 -0.25 -7.27 -17.05
C LEU A 59 -1.31 -8.35 -17.32
N GLU A 60 -1.20 -9.02 -18.46
CA GLU A 60 -2.17 -10.05 -18.83
C GLU A 60 -2.21 -11.17 -17.78
N GLY A 61 -3.42 -11.58 -17.38
CA GLY A 61 -3.63 -12.60 -16.34
C GLY A 61 -3.46 -12.10 -14.90
N ALA A 62 -3.20 -10.81 -14.67
CA ALA A 62 -3.23 -10.17 -13.36
C ALA A 62 -4.19 -8.98 -13.33
N ALA A 63 -4.79 -8.71 -12.16
CA ALA A 63 -5.56 -7.48 -11.98
C ALA A 63 -4.64 -6.26 -11.93
N ASP A 64 -5.10 -5.15 -12.51
CA ASP A 64 -4.39 -3.87 -12.45
C ASP A 64 -4.25 -3.38 -11.01
N ILE A 65 -3.09 -2.79 -10.71
CA ILE A 65 -2.87 -2.17 -9.41
C ILE A 65 -3.73 -0.90 -9.29
N LYS A 66 -4.64 -0.87 -8.30
CA LYS A 66 -5.53 0.28 -8.08
C LYS A 66 -4.80 1.60 -7.84
N SER A 67 -3.58 1.54 -7.33
CA SER A 67 -2.76 2.71 -7.06
C SER A 67 -1.32 2.40 -7.39
N ALA A 68 -0.81 3.05 -8.44
CA ALA A 68 0.59 2.98 -8.83
C ALA A 68 1.49 3.27 -7.62
N SER A 69 2.51 2.44 -7.44
CA SER A 69 3.42 2.52 -6.30
C SER A 69 4.86 2.59 -6.80
N PRO A 70 5.42 3.81 -6.98
CA PRO A 70 6.83 3.97 -7.34
C PRO A 70 7.77 3.28 -6.36
N LYS A 71 7.39 3.23 -5.08
CA LYS A 71 8.12 2.51 -4.03
C LYS A 71 8.16 1.00 -4.28
N LEU A 72 7.01 0.39 -4.61
CA LEU A 72 6.96 -1.03 -4.99
C LEU A 72 7.79 -1.30 -6.25
N ALA A 73 7.64 -0.46 -7.28
CA ALA A 73 8.41 -0.60 -8.52
C ALA A 73 9.92 -0.56 -8.23
N SER A 74 10.38 0.40 -7.41
CA SER A 74 11.79 0.52 -7.04
C SER A 74 12.32 -0.64 -6.18
N SER A 75 11.44 -1.40 -5.51
CA SER A 75 11.83 -2.54 -4.67
C SER A 75 11.94 -3.86 -5.43
N ILE A 76 11.65 -3.88 -6.74
CA ILE A 76 11.82 -5.06 -7.59
C ILE A 76 13.25 -5.10 -8.12
N LYS A 77 14.00 -6.11 -7.70
CA LYS A 77 15.44 -6.26 -7.94
C LYS A 77 15.76 -7.55 -8.68
N VAL A 78 16.91 -7.55 -9.33
CA VAL A 78 17.52 -8.75 -9.91
C VAL A 78 18.67 -9.18 -9.00
N ASN A 79 18.70 -10.46 -8.65
CA ASN A 79 19.83 -11.12 -8.03
C ASN A 79 20.45 -12.08 -9.06
N GLN A 80 21.59 -11.70 -9.64
CA GLN A 80 22.32 -12.54 -10.58
C GLN A 80 23.17 -13.55 -9.80
N MET A 81 22.91 -14.84 -9.97
CA MET A 81 23.61 -15.92 -9.27
C MET A 81 24.76 -16.51 -10.10
N SER A 82 24.56 -16.63 -11.42
CA SER A 82 25.59 -17.06 -12.39
C SER A 82 25.31 -16.44 -13.76
N ASP A 83 26.08 -16.76 -14.80
CA ASP A 83 25.86 -16.23 -16.15
C ASP A 83 24.49 -16.63 -16.77
N PHE A 84 23.91 -17.75 -16.31
CA PHE A 84 22.62 -18.28 -16.78
C PHE A 84 21.64 -18.55 -15.64
N SER A 85 21.84 -17.89 -14.50
CA SER A 85 20.97 -18.01 -13.34
C SER A 85 20.75 -16.67 -12.68
N ALA A 86 19.49 -16.25 -12.59
CA ALA A 86 19.08 -15.01 -11.97
C ALA A 86 17.70 -15.15 -11.33
N GLU A 87 17.45 -14.32 -10.34
CA GLU A 87 16.16 -14.21 -9.66
C GLU A 87 15.66 -12.77 -9.72
N VAL A 88 14.43 -12.57 -10.19
CA VAL A 88 13.72 -11.29 -10.05
C VAL A 88 12.82 -11.38 -8.82
N TYR A 89 13.05 -10.50 -7.84
CA TYR A 89 12.38 -10.59 -6.55
C TYR A 89 12.02 -9.23 -5.95
N THR A 90 11.13 -9.25 -4.97
CA THR A 90 10.90 -8.13 -4.08
C THR A 90 10.61 -8.61 -2.65
N GLU A 91 11.10 -7.85 -1.68
CA GLU A 91 10.84 -8.08 -0.25
C GLU A 91 9.75 -7.15 0.29
N SER A 92 9.10 -6.39 -0.59
CA SER A 92 8.04 -5.47 -0.19
C SER A 92 6.88 -6.22 0.47
N PRO A 93 6.54 -5.93 1.74
CA PRO A 93 5.38 -6.55 2.40
C PRO A 93 4.07 -6.25 1.68
N TYR A 94 4.05 -5.14 0.91
CA TYR A 94 2.90 -4.78 0.10
C TYR A 94 2.66 -5.78 -1.04
N MET A 95 3.72 -6.35 -1.61
CA MET A 95 3.59 -7.34 -2.69
C MET A 95 3.00 -8.66 -2.19
N SER A 96 3.43 -9.13 -1.01
CA SER A 96 2.85 -10.35 -0.40
C SER A 96 1.35 -10.19 -0.16
N GLN A 97 0.90 -9.02 0.30
CA GLN A 97 -0.53 -8.75 0.48
C GLN A 97 -1.33 -8.69 -0.82
N ILE A 98 -0.68 -8.36 -1.95
CA ILE A 98 -1.33 -8.38 -3.27
C ILE A 98 -1.41 -9.82 -3.77
N GLN A 99 -0.29 -10.54 -3.71
CA GLN A 99 -0.18 -11.91 -4.20
C GLN A 99 -1.13 -12.86 -3.44
N GLU A 100 -1.11 -12.82 -2.11
CA GLU A 100 -1.87 -13.73 -1.25
C GLU A 100 -3.27 -13.21 -0.93
N GLY A 101 -3.52 -11.93 -1.21
CA GLY A 101 -4.72 -11.24 -0.78
C GLY A 101 -4.76 -11.03 0.74
N ARG A 102 -5.93 -10.63 1.25
CA ARG A 102 -6.18 -10.44 2.68
C ARG A 102 -7.60 -10.88 3.03
N LYS A 103 -7.73 -11.63 4.12
CA LYS A 103 -9.04 -11.99 4.69
C LYS A 103 -9.75 -10.75 5.22
N ALA A 104 -11.07 -10.84 5.31
CA ALA A 104 -11.85 -9.83 6.02
C ALA A 104 -11.41 -9.80 7.49
N GLN A 105 -11.34 -8.61 8.06
CA GLN A 105 -10.91 -8.42 9.44
C GLN A 105 -11.92 -7.57 10.19
N ASP A 106 -12.39 -8.11 11.32
CA ASP A 106 -13.14 -7.34 12.30
C ASP A 106 -12.16 -6.43 13.06
N MET A 107 -12.29 -5.12 12.83
CA MET A 107 -11.41 -4.14 13.47
C MET A 107 -11.72 -3.96 14.96
N LYS A 108 -12.89 -4.40 15.44
CA LYS A 108 -13.28 -4.27 16.86
C LYS A 108 -12.42 -5.15 17.77
N LEU A 109 -11.81 -6.20 17.22
CA LEU A 109 -10.95 -7.13 17.97
C LEU A 109 -9.53 -6.60 18.21
N THR A 110 -9.13 -5.53 17.52
CA THR A 110 -7.74 -5.04 17.55
C THR A 110 -7.63 -3.57 17.90
N TYR A 111 -8.38 -2.69 17.22
CA TYR A 111 -8.20 -1.24 17.34
C TYR A 111 -8.61 -0.66 18.71
N PRO A 112 -9.68 -1.13 19.38
CA PRO A 112 -10.02 -0.68 20.72
C PRO A 112 -9.02 -1.03 21.82
N PHE A 113 -8.00 -1.84 21.56
CA PHE A 113 -7.06 -2.35 22.57
C PHE A 113 -5.66 -1.72 22.50
N GLY A 114 -5.42 -0.77 21.59
CA GLY A 114 -4.11 -0.11 21.45
C GLY A 114 -3.83 0.94 22.53
N LYS A 115 -2.61 1.49 22.56
CA LYS A 115 -2.17 2.52 23.52
C LYS A 115 -3.04 3.79 23.55
N LYS A 116 -3.64 4.16 22.43
CA LYS A 116 -4.54 5.33 22.31
C LYS A 116 -6.00 5.03 22.64
N SER A 117 -6.31 3.79 22.99
CA SER A 117 -7.64 3.42 23.46
C SER A 117 -8.00 4.12 24.77
N ARG A 118 -9.29 4.14 25.04
CA ARG A 118 -9.91 4.61 26.27
C ARG A 118 -10.83 3.53 26.79
N VAL A 119 -11.22 3.66 28.05
CA VAL A 119 -12.10 2.70 28.71
C VAL A 119 -13.34 3.42 29.20
N SER A 120 -14.52 2.90 28.84
CA SER A 120 -15.79 3.48 29.29
C SER A 120 -16.00 3.22 30.79
N LYS A 121 -16.98 3.89 31.41
CA LYS A 121 -17.39 3.61 32.80
C LYS A 121 -17.71 2.13 33.07
N LYS A 122 -18.17 1.40 32.04
CA LYS A 122 -18.46 -0.05 32.10
C LYS A 122 -17.24 -0.93 31.80
N ARG A 123 -16.03 -0.37 31.84
CA ARG A 123 -14.77 -1.05 31.49
C ARG A 123 -14.69 -1.58 30.05
N ILE A 124 -15.52 -1.08 29.14
CA ILE A 124 -15.48 -1.46 27.71
C ILE A 124 -14.45 -0.60 26.97
N PRO A 125 -13.47 -1.20 26.27
CA PRO A 125 -12.50 -0.48 25.45
C PRO A 125 -13.12 0.18 24.21
N TYR A 126 -12.61 1.35 23.86
CA TYR A 126 -12.96 2.06 22.64
C TYR A 126 -11.82 2.95 22.14
N LEU A 127 -11.83 3.23 20.85
CA LEU A 127 -10.89 4.15 20.19
C LEU A 127 -11.68 5.23 19.46
N ILE A 128 -11.31 6.48 19.71
CA ILE A 128 -11.80 7.65 18.98
C ILE A 128 -10.88 7.90 17.79
N ILE A 129 -11.46 7.91 16.59
CA ILE A 129 -10.74 8.10 15.33
C ILE A 129 -11.16 9.45 14.73
N PRO A 130 -10.26 10.44 14.67
CA PRO A 130 -10.54 11.71 14.01
C PRO A 130 -10.43 11.56 12.49
N PHE A 131 -11.45 12.03 11.77
CA PHE A 131 -11.47 12.14 10.32
C PHE A 131 -11.42 13.61 9.93
N ARG A 132 -10.32 14.02 9.28
CA ARG A 132 -10.13 15.39 8.79
C ARG A 132 -10.94 15.60 7.50
N TRP A 133 -11.56 16.76 7.39
CA TRP A 133 -12.28 17.19 6.20
C TRP A 133 -11.53 18.30 5.48
N GLY A 134 -11.49 18.18 4.16
CA GLY A 134 -11.08 19.25 3.26
C GLY A 134 -12.12 20.35 3.14
N THR A 135 -11.72 21.52 2.65
CA THR A 135 -12.62 22.66 2.43
C THR A 135 -12.81 22.97 0.95
N PRO A 136 -13.98 23.48 0.55
CA PRO A 136 -14.16 24.06 -0.77
C PRO A 136 -13.39 25.39 -0.84
N THR A 137 -12.75 25.66 -1.98
CA THR A 137 -12.01 26.89 -2.27
C THR A 137 -12.48 27.49 -3.60
N LYS A 138 -12.15 28.76 -3.84
CA LYS A 138 -12.50 29.45 -5.11
C LYS A 138 -11.98 28.72 -6.36
N SER A 139 -10.91 27.93 -6.21
CA SER A 139 -10.25 27.21 -7.31
C SER A 139 -10.52 25.70 -7.31
N GLY A 140 -11.43 25.21 -6.46
CA GLY A 140 -11.76 23.78 -6.36
C GLY A 140 -11.88 23.28 -4.93
N ILE A 141 -11.31 22.12 -4.63
CA ILE A 141 -11.43 21.47 -3.32
C ILE A 141 -10.04 21.24 -2.73
N ASN A 142 -9.77 21.84 -1.57
CA ASN A 142 -8.60 21.46 -0.77
C ASN A 142 -8.92 20.15 -0.06
N ARG A 143 -8.48 19.02 -0.62
CA ARG A 143 -8.74 17.69 -0.07
C ARG A 143 -7.92 17.45 1.21
N ALA A 144 -8.53 16.82 2.21
CA ALA A 144 -7.79 16.24 3.33
C ALA A 144 -7.08 14.94 2.90
N HIS A 145 -6.20 14.41 3.75
CA HIS A 145 -5.41 13.19 3.49
C HIS A 145 -6.23 11.98 3.01
N MET A 146 -7.51 11.87 3.39
CA MET A 146 -8.40 10.77 3.01
C MET A 146 -9.36 11.11 1.86
N GLY A 147 -9.13 12.21 1.14
CA GLY A 147 -9.93 12.62 -0.02
C GLY A 147 -11.31 13.22 0.31
N ASN A 148 -11.72 13.22 1.57
CA ASN A 148 -12.99 13.82 2.02
C ASN A 148 -12.93 15.35 1.97
N ALA A 149 -14.04 15.97 1.56
CA ALA A 149 -14.22 17.41 1.56
C ALA A 149 -15.64 17.80 1.94
N LEU A 150 -15.78 18.93 2.63
CA LEU A 150 -17.07 19.50 2.98
C LEU A 150 -17.80 19.97 1.72
N THR A 151 -19.12 19.83 1.73
CA THR A 151 -19.97 20.55 0.77
C THR A 151 -19.89 22.05 1.04
N GLN A 152 -20.21 22.86 0.02
CA GLN A 152 -20.21 24.32 0.19
C GLN A 152 -21.20 24.77 1.28
N GLU A 153 -22.36 24.12 1.35
CA GLU A 153 -23.38 24.35 2.36
C GLU A 153 -22.87 24.02 3.77
N ALA A 154 -22.35 22.81 3.98
CA ALA A 154 -21.80 22.40 5.28
C ALA A 154 -20.66 23.35 5.70
N TYR A 155 -19.77 23.71 4.77
CA TYR A 155 -18.68 24.65 5.03
C TYR A 155 -19.18 26.03 5.47
N ASN A 156 -20.22 26.57 4.82
CA ASN A 156 -20.79 27.86 5.17
C ASN A 156 -21.40 27.87 6.58
N ILE A 157 -21.92 26.73 7.04
CA ILE A 157 -22.45 26.56 8.39
C ILE A 157 -21.28 26.44 9.38
N VAL A 158 -20.37 25.47 9.18
CA VAL A 158 -19.33 25.19 10.19
C VAL A 158 -18.25 26.26 10.32
N ARG A 159 -18.08 27.14 9.33
CA ARG A 159 -17.16 28.28 9.46
C ARG A 159 -17.67 29.32 10.46
N ALA A 160 -18.97 29.37 10.72
CA ALA A 160 -19.60 30.28 11.67
C ALA A 160 -19.64 29.71 13.10
N PHE A 161 -19.25 28.43 13.28
CA PHE A 161 -19.26 27.78 14.58
C PHE A 161 -18.28 28.41 15.57
N THR A 162 -18.70 28.42 16.83
CA THR A 162 -17.80 28.52 17.97
C THR A 162 -16.76 27.42 17.85
N LYS A 163 -15.49 27.82 17.77
CA LYS A 163 -14.40 26.89 17.51
C LYS A 163 -14.05 26.11 18.77
N SER A 164 -13.91 24.80 18.60
CA SER A 164 -13.29 23.95 19.62
C SER A 164 -11.80 24.29 19.74
N LYS A 165 -11.24 24.21 20.95
CA LYS A 165 -9.82 24.48 21.21
C LYS A 165 -9.29 23.59 22.33
N ARG A 166 -7.99 23.31 22.28
CA ARG A 166 -7.28 22.69 23.40
C ARG A 166 -7.04 23.76 24.48
N THR A 167 -7.21 23.41 25.75
CA THR A 167 -7.08 24.37 26.87
C THR A 167 -5.66 24.45 27.44
N GLY A 168 -4.75 23.60 26.97
CA GLY A 168 -3.39 23.47 27.50
C GLY A 168 -3.28 22.54 28.72
N GLY A 169 -4.39 22.27 29.40
CA GLY A 169 -4.47 21.29 30.49
C GLY A 169 -4.34 19.85 30.01
N THR A 170 -3.88 18.98 30.90
CA THR A 170 -3.82 17.53 30.70
C THR A 170 -4.31 16.79 31.94
N HIS A 171 -4.84 15.58 31.74
CA HIS A 171 -5.18 14.64 32.79
C HIS A 171 -4.73 13.23 32.42
N LEU A 172 -4.56 12.36 33.43
CA LEU A 172 -4.27 10.95 33.21
C LEU A 172 -5.58 10.17 33.06
N GLU A 173 -5.66 9.34 32.04
CA GLU A 173 -6.77 8.42 31.79
C GLU A 173 -6.20 7.03 31.48
N GLU A 174 -6.80 5.98 32.06
CA GLU A 174 -6.42 4.60 31.78
C GLU A 174 -6.78 4.20 30.33
N ASN A 175 -5.85 3.53 29.64
CA ASN A 175 -6.14 2.85 28.38
C ASN A 175 -6.71 1.44 28.62
N ALA A 176 -7.01 0.70 27.54
CA ALA A 176 -7.55 -0.66 27.61
C ALA A 176 -6.65 -1.66 28.37
N MET A 177 -5.36 -1.37 28.51
CA MET A 177 -4.38 -2.20 29.23
C MET A 177 -4.18 -1.75 30.68
N GLY A 178 -4.91 -0.73 31.15
CA GLY A 178 -4.76 -0.15 32.49
C GLY A 178 -3.58 0.80 32.63
N GLU A 179 -2.89 1.16 31.54
CA GLU A 179 -1.80 2.14 31.60
C GLU A 179 -2.37 3.56 31.67
N GLY A 180 -1.84 4.39 32.56
CA GLY A 180 -2.16 5.82 32.61
C GLY A 180 -1.58 6.56 31.42
N ILE A 181 -2.44 7.14 30.57
CA ILE A 181 -2.04 7.93 29.41
C ILE A 181 -2.44 9.38 29.62
N GLU A 182 -1.49 10.29 29.42
CA GLU A 182 -1.75 11.73 29.46
C GLU A 182 -2.64 12.15 28.27
N ARG A 183 -3.74 12.85 28.58
CA ARG A 183 -4.74 13.32 27.62
C ARG A 183 -4.89 14.82 27.73
N SER A 184 -4.96 15.48 26.58
CA SER A 184 -5.25 16.91 26.53
C SER A 184 -6.72 17.19 26.86
N GLU A 185 -6.93 18.33 27.50
CA GLU A 185 -8.24 18.90 27.75
C GLU A 185 -8.67 19.81 26.59
N TYR A 186 -9.98 19.87 26.38
CA TYR A 186 -10.60 20.56 25.25
C TYR A 186 -11.82 21.33 25.72
N GLU A 187 -11.95 22.56 25.25
CA GLU A 187 -13.20 23.30 25.20
C GLU A 187 -13.85 23.01 23.85
N TRP A 188 -14.97 22.29 23.88
CA TRP A 188 -15.73 21.96 22.67
C TRP A 188 -16.68 23.11 22.34
N GLY A 189 -16.66 23.52 21.08
CA GLY A 189 -17.63 24.46 20.52
C GLY A 189 -18.79 23.74 19.84
N ASP A 190 -19.33 24.38 18.80
CA ASP A 190 -20.54 23.89 18.13
C ASP A 190 -20.26 22.61 17.32
N ARG A 191 -21.33 21.84 17.11
CA ARG A 191 -21.33 20.58 16.36
C ARG A 191 -22.37 20.63 15.25
N PHE A 192 -21.99 20.08 14.11
CA PHE A 192 -22.89 19.94 12.98
C PHE A 192 -23.78 18.73 13.22
N GLU A 193 -25.09 18.90 13.07
CA GLU A 193 -26.06 17.82 13.19
C GLU A 193 -26.59 17.49 11.80
N SER A 194 -26.45 16.23 11.41
CA SER A 194 -26.94 15.71 10.13
C SER A 194 -27.17 14.21 10.22
N ASP A 195 -27.93 13.67 9.27
CA ASP A 195 -28.12 12.21 9.13
C ASP A 195 -27.00 11.54 8.30
N ASP A 196 -25.98 12.30 7.90
CA ASP A 196 -24.93 11.84 7.00
C ASP A 196 -23.57 11.63 7.70
N ASN A 197 -22.52 11.43 6.90
CA ASN A 197 -21.16 11.19 7.41
C ASN A 197 -20.51 12.43 8.07
N MET A 198 -21.13 13.61 7.97
CA MET A 198 -20.69 14.86 8.58
C MET A 198 -21.32 15.10 9.98
N ASN A 199 -22.16 14.19 10.46
CA ASN A 199 -22.73 14.31 11.80
C ASN A 199 -21.63 14.40 12.88
N GLY A 200 -21.78 15.34 13.80
CA GLY A 200 -20.79 15.65 14.83
C GLY A 200 -19.53 16.36 14.31
N LEU A 201 -19.57 16.94 13.11
CA LEU A 201 -18.47 17.74 12.58
C LEU A 201 -18.22 18.96 13.46
N VAL A 202 -16.96 19.21 13.80
CA VAL A 202 -16.51 20.36 14.58
C VAL A 202 -15.52 21.21 13.79
N SER A 203 -15.47 22.49 14.12
CA SER A 203 -14.39 23.40 13.72
C SER A 203 -13.38 23.49 14.87
N MET A 204 -12.15 23.05 14.64
CA MET A 204 -11.05 23.10 15.60
C MET A 204 -10.12 24.26 15.28
N ARG A 205 -9.84 25.10 16.28
CA ARG A 205 -8.85 26.19 16.17
C ARG A 205 -7.46 25.59 16.01
N GLU A 206 -6.71 26.07 15.02
CA GLU A 206 -5.30 25.68 14.86
C GLU A 206 -4.43 26.37 15.92
N GLU A 207 -3.45 25.64 16.45
CA GLU A 207 -2.53 26.18 17.46
C GLU A 207 -1.34 26.90 16.80
N THR A 208 -0.98 26.54 15.56
CA THR A 208 0.14 27.10 14.82
C THR A 208 -0.31 28.12 13.77
N ASN A 209 0.30 29.30 13.82
CA ASN A 209 0.11 30.38 12.86
C ASN A 209 0.97 30.07 11.62
N HIS A 210 0.35 29.76 10.48
CA HIS A 210 1.08 29.43 9.25
C HIS A 210 1.52 30.70 8.49
N GLY A 211 2.24 31.59 9.18
CA GLY A 211 2.98 32.69 8.54
C GLY A 211 2.16 33.85 7.97
N GLY A 212 0.96 34.13 8.49
CA GLY A 212 0.10 35.21 7.95
C GLY A 212 -0.84 35.89 8.94
N GLY A 213 -0.60 35.76 10.26
CA GLY A 213 -1.39 36.41 11.31
C GLY A 213 -2.78 35.81 11.57
N ASN A 214 -3.34 35.03 10.63
CA ASN A 214 -4.62 34.36 10.77
C ASN A 214 -4.47 32.94 11.33
N ILE A 215 -5.02 32.73 12.53
CA ILE A 215 -5.17 31.40 13.11
C ILE A 215 -6.23 30.63 12.30
N GLY A 216 -5.76 29.60 11.58
CA GLY A 216 -6.59 28.74 10.75
C GLY A 216 -7.59 27.90 11.53
N SER A 217 -8.38 27.11 10.81
CA SER A 217 -9.30 26.15 11.41
C SER A 217 -9.30 24.87 10.60
N THR A 218 -9.29 23.75 11.33
CA THR A 218 -9.38 22.43 10.74
C THR A 218 -10.69 21.77 11.17
N TYR A 219 -11.33 21.09 10.23
CA TYR A 219 -12.63 20.48 10.41
C TYR A 219 -12.51 18.97 10.62
N PHE A 220 -13.17 18.44 11.66
CA PHE A 220 -13.09 17.04 12.03
C PHE A 220 -14.46 16.44 12.33
N THR A 221 -14.70 15.21 11.87
CA THR A 221 -15.66 14.32 12.52
C THR A 221 -14.91 13.28 13.34
N PHE A 222 -15.57 12.74 14.36
CA PHE A 222 -15.01 11.68 15.19
C PHE A 222 -15.87 10.44 15.06
N ARG A 223 -15.24 9.31 14.73
CA ARG A 223 -15.90 8.02 14.77
C ARG A 223 -15.35 7.21 15.92
N VAL A 224 -16.20 6.41 16.55
CA VAL A 224 -15.82 5.57 17.68
C VAL A 224 -15.93 4.11 17.28
N ILE A 225 -14.82 3.39 17.40
CA ILE A 225 -14.82 1.93 17.35
C ILE A 225 -14.70 1.39 18.78
N SER A 226 -15.61 0.51 19.15
CA SER A 226 -15.64 -0.15 20.46
C SER A 226 -15.81 -1.65 20.26
N MET A 227 -15.40 -2.43 21.26
CA MET A 227 -15.71 -3.86 21.32
C MET A 227 -17.21 -4.13 21.17
N ASN A 228 -18.07 -3.22 21.65
CA ASN A 228 -19.52 -3.33 21.57
C ASN A 228 -20.15 -2.57 20.39
N SER A 229 -19.35 -2.07 19.44
CA SER A 229 -19.91 -1.52 18.20
C SER A 229 -20.72 -2.62 17.47
N LYS A 230 -21.75 -2.21 16.70
CA LYS A 230 -22.68 -3.14 16.02
C LYS A 230 -21.93 -4.29 15.31
N PRO A 231 -22.44 -5.53 15.29
CA PRO A 231 -21.77 -6.69 14.69
C PRO A 231 -21.22 -6.44 13.29
N GLU A 232 -22.01 -5.82 12.43
CA GLU A 232 -21.74 -5.49 11.03
C GLU A 232 -20.92 -4.20 10.83
N SER A 233 -20.62 -3.46 11.89
CA SER A 233 -19.81 -2.24 11.82
C SER A 233 -18.32 -2.54 11.92
N TRP A 234 -17.49 -1.69 11.29
CA TRP A 234 -16.02 -1.74 11.37
C TRP A 234 -15.34 -2.99 10.81
N TRP A 235 -15.83 -3.47 9.66
CA TRP A 235 -15.17 -4.54 8.91
C TRP A 235 -14.23 -3.99 7.84
N LYS A 236 -13.00 -4.47 7.85
CA LYS A 236 -12.12 -4.35 6.69
C LYS A 236 -12.47 -5.47 5.71
N LYS A 237 -12.89 -5.09 4.50
CA LYS A 237 -13.28 -6.04 3.45
C LYS A 237 -12.11 -6.94 3.05
N ALA A 238 -12.42 -8.17 2.68
CA ALA A 238 -11.45 -9.07 2.07
C ALA A 238 -10.94 -8.48 0.74
N ILE A 239 -9.68 -8.75 0.44
CA ILE A 239 -9.04 -8.44 -0.84
C ILE A 239 -8.65 -9.80 -1.43
N PRO A 240 -9.15 -10.17 -2.62
CA PRO A 240 -8.78 -11.44 -3.23
C PRO A 240 -7.28 -11.46 -3.57
N PRO A 241 -6.66 -12.65 -3.61
CA PRO A 241 -5.31 -12.80 -4.14
C PRO A 241 -5.25 -12.36 -5.61
N ASN A 242 -4.11 -11.80 -6.00
CA ASN A 242 -3.82 -11.43 -7.38
C ASN A 242 -2.49 -12.09 -7.77
N ASP A 243 -2.54 -13.13 -8.60
CA ASP A 243 -1.36 -13.91 -9.01
C ASP A 243 -0.49 -13.15 -10.02
N VAL A 244 0.12 -12.06 -9.57
CA VAL A 244 0.96 -11.19 -10.41
C VAL A 244 2.21 -11.92 -10.87
N VAL A 245 2.77 -12.78 -10.02
CA VAL A 245 4.01 -13.49 -10.34
C VAL A 245 3.78 -14.61 -11.36
N GLY A 246 2.71 -15.40 -11.23
CA GLY A 246 2.37 -16.37 -12.27
C GLY A 246 1.94 -15.70 -13.57
N ALA A 247 1.22 -14.57 -13.49
CA ALA A 247 0.88 -13.77 -14.66
C ALA A 247 2.12 -13.22 -15.37
N LEU A 248 3.10 -12.74 -14.61
CA LEU A 248 4.37 -12.24 -15.15
C LEU A 248 5.14 -13.35 -15.88
N ALA A 249 5.24 -14.54 -15.28
CA ALA A 249 5.89 -15.68 -15.89
C ALA A 249 5.26 -16.00 -17.26
N ARG A 250 3.94 -16.19 -17.31
CA ARG A 250 3.20 -16.47 -18.56
C ARG A 250 3.33 -15.35 -19.60
N ALA A 251 3.23 -14.09 -19.17
CA ALA A 251 3.28 -12.95 -20.08
C ALA A 251 4.65 -12.73 -20.70
N THR A 252 5.72 -13.14 -20.02
CA THR A 252 7.11 -12.94 -20.48
C THR A 252 7.73 -14.19 -21.09
N GLU A 253 7.11 -15.35 -20.92
CA GLU A 253 7.64 -16.65 -21.35
C GLU A 253 8.08 -16.66 -22.81
N LYS A 254 7.18 -16.27 -23.72
CA LYS A 254 7.50 -16.24 -25.15
C LYS A 254 8.69 -15.33 -25.46
N GLU A 255 8.68 -14.10 -24.96
CA GLU A 255 9.78 -13.15 -25.19
C GLU A 255 11.11 -13.66 -24.64
N VAL A 256 11.09 -14.27 -23.46
CA VAL A 256 12.28 -14.87 -22.84
C VAL A 256 12.81 -16.01 -23.71
N ASN A 257 11.94 -16.89 -24.19
CA ASN A 257 12.31 -18.03 -25.02
C ASN A 257 12.90 -17.56 -26.36
N ASP A 258 12.24 -16.60 -27.02
CA ASP A 258 12.69 -16.00 -28.28
C ASP A 258 14.09 -15.36 -28.12
N LEU A 259 14.32 -14.63 -27.01
CA LEU A 259 15.63 -14.02 -26.73
C LEU A 259 16.72 -15.07 -26.53
N LEU A 260 16.44 -16.11 -25.74
CA LEU A 260 17.40 -17.16 -25.43
C LEU A 260 17.74 -18.00 -26.66
N GLN A 261 16.74 -18.32 -27.48
CA GLN A 261 16.92 -19.02 -28.75
C GLN A 261 17.83 -18.20 -29.69
N ALA A 262 17.54 -16.92 -29.90
CA ALA A 262 18.36 -16.06 -30.76
C ALA A 262 19.81 -15.91 -30.24
N GLY A 263 19.98 -15.88 -28.91
CA GLY A 263 21.31 -15.85 -28.30
C GLY A 263 22.11 -17.14 -28.55
N LEU A 264 21.43 -18.28 -28.51
CA LEU A 264 22.02 -19.59 -28.74
C LEU A 264 22.38 -19.80 -30.22
N GLU A 265 21.46 -19.49 -31.13
CA GLU A 265 21.67 -19.53 -32.58
C GLU A 265 22.93 -18.72 -32.98
N ALA A 266 23.07 -17.52 -32.42
CA ALA A 266 24.24 -16.67 -32.65
C ALA A 266 25.56 -17.20 -32.07
N ASP A 267 25.53 -18.02 -31.02
CA ASP A 267 26.74 -18.67 -30.49
C ASP A 267 27.09 -19.97 -31.24
N LEU A 268 26.10 -20.60 -31.87
CA LEU A 268 26.24 -21.85 -32.63
C LEU A 268 26.47 -21.63 -34.14
N ASP A 269 26.36 -20.38 -34.62
CA ASP A 269 26.48 -19.99 -36.03
C ASP A 269 25.45 -20.71 -36.94
N ILE A 270 24.21 -20.83 -36.44
CA ILE A 270 23.06 -21.44 -37.13
C ILE A 270 21.90 -20.46 -37.28
#